data_AF-A0A6S6YDW5-F1
#
_entry.id   AF-A0A6S6YDW5-F1
#
_cell.length_a   1.000
_cell.length_b   1.000
_cell.length_c   1.000
_cell.angle_alpha   90.00
_cell.angle_beta   90.00
_cell.angle_gamma   90.00
#
_symmetry.space_group_name_H-M   'P 1'
#
loop_
_entity.id
_entity.type
_entity.pdbx_description
1 polymer ?
#
loop_
_entity_poly.entity_id
_entity_poly.type
_entity_poly.pdbx_seq_one_letter_code
_entity_poly.pdbx_strand_id
1 'polypeptide(L)' 'MVTLDELCTIAERTGAGSASLRQACSLPRSAADMAPLPEPDGESGFDSSWEALLSAAPADPAG' A
#
# COMPACT_ATOMS: atom_id res chain seq x y z
N MET A 1 16.76 -16.89 12.95
CA MET A 1 15.57 -16.13 12.52
C MET A 1 15.46 -16.38 11.03
N VAL A 2 14.33 -16.90 10.54
CA VAL A 2 14.16 -17.22 9.10
C VAL A 2 13.73 -15.97 8.35
N THR A 3 14.33 -15.73 7.19
CA THR A 3 14.04 -14.60 6.32
C THR A 3 12.99 -14.95 5.26
N LEU A 4 12.33 -13.93 4.70
CA LEU A 4 11.37 -14.13 3.61
C LEU A 4 12.04 -14.76 2.37
N ASP A 5 13.31 -14.43 2.12
CA ASP A 5 14.07 -14.97 0.98
C ASP A 5 14.34 -16.47 1.11
N GLU A 6 14.68 -16.92 2.32
CA GLU A 6 14.80 -18.34 2.65
C GLU A 6 13.47 -19.07 2.47
N LEU A 7 12.35 -18.47 2.89
CA LEU A 7 11.02 -19.05 2.70
C LEU A 7 10.63 -19.17 1.22
N CYS A 8 10.95 -18.17 0.41
CA CYS A 8 10.73 -18.22 -1.04
C CYS A 8 11.54 -19.34 -1.70
N THR A 9 12.83 -19.44 -1.35
CA THR A 9 13.73 -20.49 -1.87
C THR A 9 13.22 -21.90 -1.54
N ILE A 10 12.72 -22.10 -0.32
CA ILE A 10 12.17 -23.39 0.11
C ILE A 10 10.87 -23.71 -0.65
N ALA A 11 9.98 -22.72 -0.80
CA ALA A 11 8.71 -22.89 -1.49
C ALA A 11 8.89 -23.23 -2.97
N GLU A 12 9.88 -22.64 -3.65
CA GLU A 12 10.22 -22.97 -5.03
C GLU A 12 10.75 -24.40 -5.16
N ARG A 13 11.69 -24.81 -4.29
CA ARG A 13 12.27 -26.17 -4.35
C ARG A 13 11.29 -27.28 -4.05
N THR A 14 10.36 -27.02 -3.13
CA THR A 14 9.42 -28.04 -2.65
C THR A 14 8.10 -28.04 -3.40
N GLY A 15 7.81 -26.99 -4.19
CA GLY A 15 6.49 -26.74 -4.76
C GLY A 15 5.42 -26.46 -3.70
N ALA A 16 5.79 -26.43 -2.41
CA ALA A 16 4.92 -26.25 -1.27
C ALA A 16 4.99 -24.79 -0.82
N GLY A 17 4.18 -23.95 -1.45
CA GLY A 17 4.00 -22.56 -1.07
C GLY A 17 2.53 -22.20 -1.07
N SER A 18 2.05 -21.55 0.00
CA SER A 18 0.72 -20.94 0.00
C SER A 18 0.63 -19.86 -1.10
N ALA A 19 -0.58 -19.56 -1.56
CA ALA A 19 -0.79 -18.50 -2.55
C ALA A 19 -0.21 -17.16 -2.06
N SER A 20 -0.39 -16.85 -0.76
CA SER A 20 0.12 -15.65 -0.12
C SER A 20 1.66 -15.59 -0.10
N LEU A 21 2.33 -16.72 0.14
CA LEU A 21 3.79 -16.76 0.12
C LEU A 21 4.32 -16.50 -1.30
N ARG A 22 3.73 -17.16 -2.31
CA ARG A 22 4.12 -16.94 -3.71
C ARG A 22 3.90 -15.50 -4.14
N GLN A 23 2.78 -14.90 -3.73
CA GLN A 23 2.51 -13.49 -3.96
C GLN A 23 3.58 -12.60 -3.31
N ALA A 24 3.92 -12.85 -2.04
CA ALA A 24 4.97 -12.11 -1.34
C ALA A 24 6.35 -12.27 -2.00
N CYS A 25 6.66 -13.44 -2.56
CA CYS A 25 7.90 -13.67 -3.30
C CYS A 25 7.96 -12.94 -4.64
N SER A 26 6.81 -12.66 -5.26
CA SER A 26 6.70 -11.93 -6.54
C SER A 26 6.69 -10.41 -6.41
N LEU A 27 6.54 -9.87 -5.19
CA LEU A 27 6.47 -8.43 -4.99
C LEU A 27 7.86 -7.78 -5.08
N PRO A 28 7.95 -6.58 -5.70
CA PRO A 28 9.19 -5.81 -5.72
C PRO A 28 9.60 -5.45 -4.29
N ARG A 29 10.87 -5.68 -3.95
CA ARG A 29 11.41 -5.49 -2.59
C ARG A 29 12.12 -4.16 -2.41
N SER A 30 12.57 -3.55 -3.50
CA SER A 30 13.32 -2.30 -3.47
C SER A 30 12.55 -1.19 -4.16
N ALA A 31 12.77 0.06 -3.75
CA ALA A 31 12.25 1.22 -4.44
C ALA A 31 12.70 1.28 -5.92
N ALA A 32 13.87 0.72 -6.23
CA ALA A 32 14.36 0.58 -7.61
C ALA A 32 13.54 -0.41 -8.46
N ASP A 33 12.86 -1.37 -7.82
CA ASP A 33 11.97 -2.35 -8.46
C ASP A 33 10.51 -1.84 -8.53
N MET A 34 10.21 -0.69 -7.92
CA MET A 34 8.89 -0.09 -7.95
C MET A 34 8.79 0.94 -9.08
N ALA A 35 7.66 0.93 -9.78
CA ALA A 35 7.36 2.01 -10.71
C ALA A 35 7.27 3.34 -9.93
N PRO A 36 7.82 4.44 -10.48
CA PRO A 36 7.66 5.74 -9.86
C PRO A 36 6.17 6.05 -9.71
N LEU A 37 5.78 6.54 -8.54
CA LEU A 37 4.43 7.04 -8.34
C LEU A 37 4.18 8.16 -9.35
N PRO A 38 2.95 8.26 -9.91
CA PRO A 38 2.61 9.41 -10.74
C PRO A 38 2.90 10.68 -9.95
N GLU A 39 3.54 11.65 -10.61
CA GLU A 39 3.75 12.99 -10.04
C GLU A 39 2.40 13.47 -9.50
N PRO A 40 2.35 14.04 -8.29
CA PRO A 40 1.10 14.57 -7.78
C PRO A 40 0.63 15.67 -8.74
N ASP A 41 -0.43 15.36 -9.51
CA ASP A 41 -1.23 16.38 -10.18
C ASP A 41 -1.60 17.41 -9.11
N GLY A 42 -1.23 18.66 -9.37
CA GLY A 42 -0.99 19.70 -8.38
C GLY A 42 -1.90 19.67 -7.15
N GLU A 43 -1.24 19.92 -6.02
CA GLU A 43 -1.71 20.34 -4.69
C GLU A 43 -3.06 21.10 -4.56
N SER A 44 -3.69 21.53 -5.64
CA SER A 44 -4.99 22.20 -5.70
C SER A 44 -6.19 21.32 -5.29
N GLY A 45 -6.07 19.99 -5.25
CA GLY A 45 -7.21 19.08 -5.00
C GLY A 45 -7.41 18.65 -3.54
N PHE A 46 -6.33 18.60 -2.75
CA PHE A 46 -6.39 18.09 -1.38
C PHE A 46 -6.99 19.12 -0.42
N ASP A 47 -6.63 20.41 -0.57
CA ASP A 47 -7.20 21.49 0.24
C ASP A 47 -8.73 21.56 0.08
N SER A 48 -9.23 21.56 -1.16
CA SER A 48 -10.68 21.62 -1.42
C SER A 48 -11.45 20.41 -0.87
N SER A 49 -10.84 19.22 -0.88
CA SER A 49 -11.47 18.01 -0.36
C SER A 49 -11.49 17.99 1.18
N TRP A 50 -10.44 18.54 1.80
CA TRP A 50 -10.34 18.68 3.25
C TRP A 50 -11.29 19.75 3.80
N GLU A 51 -11.38 20.90 3.12
CA GLU A 51 -12.32 21.97 3.45
C GLU A 51 -13.79 21.53 3.32
N ALA A 52 -14.11 20.72 2.30
CA ALA A 52 -15.45 20.15 2.14
C ALA A 52 -15.82 19.16 3.25
N LEU A 53 -14.86 18.35 3.71
CA LEU A 53 -15.07 17.42 4.83
C LEU A 53 -15.28 18.14 6.16
N LEU A 54 -14.52 19.22 6.42
CA LEU A 54 -14.68 20.04 7.61
C LEU A 54 -15.98 20.84 7.61
N SER A 55 -16.44 21.28 6.43
CA SER A 55 -17.70 22.02 6.27
C SER A 55 -18.94 21.12 6.34
N ALA A 56 -18.79 19.82 6.08
CA ALA A 56 -19.86 18.82 6.16
C ALA A 56 -20.05 18.23 7.57
N ALA A 57 -19.23 18.62 8.55
CA ALA A 57 -19.46 18.27 9.94
C ALA A 57 -20.80 18.89 10.38
N PRO A 58 -21.80 18.09 10.81
CA PRO A 58 -23.04 18.66 11.32
C PRO A 58 -22.70 19.47 12.57
N ALA A 59 -22.93 20.78 12.50
CA ALA A 59 -23.03 21.59 13.71
C ALA A 59 -24.18 21.00 14.53
N ASP A 60 -23.85 20.27 15.58
CA ASP A 60 -24.77 19.85 16.62
C ASP A 60 -25.42 21.11 17.20
N PRO A 61 -26.75 21.35 17.04
CA PRO A 61 -27.42 22.39 17.76
C PRO A 61 -27.98 21.76 19.04
N ALA A 62 -27.14 21.62 20.06
CA ALA A 62 -27.60 21.63 21.44
C ALA A 62 -27.98 23.08 21.80
N GLY A 63 -29.27 23.39 21.64
CA GLY A 63 -29.90 24.65 22.02
C GLY A 63 -31.41 24.60 21.88
#